data_AF-A0A519QM83-F1
#
_entry.id   AF-A0A519QM83-F1
#
_cell.length_a   1.000
_cell.length_b   1.000
_cell.length_c   1.000
_cell.angle_alpha   90.00
_cell.angle_beta   90.00
_cell.angle_gamma   90.00
#
_symmetry.space_group_name_H-M   'P 1'
#
loop_
_entity.id
_entity.type
_entity.pdbx_description
1 polymer ?
#
loop_
_entity_poly.entity_id
_entity_poly.type
_entity_poly.pdbx_seq_one_letter_code
_entity_poly.pdbx_strand_id
1 'polypeptide(L)'
;YWMHIKGNSSGDFVDMITRNKTAFCRPVNFSEERIRMFNILYSTLENGYSADNLGFINMSLWYFLSSFLFPETFLQPYSVTEKDAIDISIEFMQQNLDMPLTLNELAAEVHISPSHYSALFRKKTGYPPLEYFNHIKIQKACQYLQFTNLQVKEIAYKLGINDPSYFSRFFTNVMGQSPNFYRSRKNNEERNKP
;
A
#
# COMPACT_ATOMS: atom_id res chain seq x y z
N TYR A 1 1.17 -4.15 31.19
CA TYR A 1 0.49 -5.30 30.57
C TYR A 1 1.54 -6.31 30.13
N TRP A 2 1.30 -7.60 30.33
CA TRP A 2 2.16 -8.67 29.83
C TRP A 2 1.31 -9.63 29.00
N MET A 3 1.83 -10.05 27.86
CA MET A 3 1.17 -10.97 26.94
C MET A 3 2.19 -12.01 26.48
N HIS A 4 1.80 -13.28 26.53
CA HIS A 4 2.58 -14.38 26.02
C HIS A 4 1.97 -14.87 24.70
N ILE A 5 2.82 -15.18 23.72
CA ILE A 5 2.40 -15.66 22.40
C ILE A 5 3.13 -16.95 22.11
N LYS A 6 2.39 -17.95 21.65
CA LYS A 6 2.91 -19.26 21.27
C LYS A 6 2.22 -19.73 20.00
N GLY A 7 2.96 -20.40 19.13
CA GLY A 7 2.43 -20.99 17.90
C GLY A 7 3.55 -21.22 16.89
N ASN A 8 3.25 -21.92 15.79
CA ASN A 8 4.27 -22.26 14.79
C ASN A 8 4.92 -21.01 14.16
N SER A 9 4.19 -19.90 14.09
CA SER A 9 4.65 -18.63 13.53
C SER A 9 5.26 -17.66 14.56
N SER A 10 5.37 -18.04 15.84
CA SER A 10 5.93 -17.13 16.85
C SER A 10 7.42 -16.90 16.65
N GLY A 11 8.15 -17.90 16.12
CA GLY A 11 9.56 -17.77 15.75
C GLY A 11 9.76 -16.71 14.66
N ASP A 12 9.01 -16.82 13.57
CA ASP A 12 9.07 -15.86 12.45
C ASP A 12 8.80 -14.42 12.89
N PHE A 13 7.86 -14.24 13.83
CA PHE A 13 7.54 -12.93 14.38
C PHE A 13 8.68 -12.37 15.25
N VAL A 14 9.29 -13.20 16.10
CA VAL A 14 10.47 -12.83 16.89
C VAL A 14 11.63 -12.46 15.96
N ASP A 15 11.86 -13.23 14.91
CA ASP A 15 12.87 -12.94 13.89
C ASP A 15 12.57 -11.59 13.21
N MET A 16 11.31 -11.30 12.88
CA MET A 16 10.90 -10.03 12.30
C MET A 16 11.14 -8.84 13.23
N ILE A 17 10.91 -8.98 14.54
CA ILE A 17 11.25 -7.95 15.55
C ILE A 17 12.76 -7.81 15.72
N THR A 18 13.52 -8.90 15.66
CA THR A 18 14.95 -8.91 15.98
C THR A 18 15.86 -8.66 14.78
N ARG A 19 15.32 -8.66 13.54
CA ARG A 19 16.03 -8.40 12.27
C ARG A 19 17.09 -7.29 12.44
N ASN A 20 18.36 -7.74 12.46
CA ASN A 20 19.61 -6.95 12.53
C ASN A 20 19.95 -6.21 13.84
N LYS A 21 19.46 -6.63 15.02
CA LYS A 21 19.96 -6.08 16.30
C LYS A 21 20.12 -7.15 17.38
N THR A 22 21.18 -7.04 18.17
CA THR A 22 21.54 -7.93 19.29
C THR A 22 20.71 -7.73 20.56
N ALA A 23 19.75 -6.79 20.56
CA ALA A 23 18.97 -6.43 21.74
C ALA A 23 17.50 -6.87 21.63
N PHE A 24 17.05 -7.65 22.61
CA PHE A 24 15.68 -8.15 22.77
C PHE A 24 14.69 -7.10 23.33
N CYS A 25 15.16 -5.88 23.59
CA CYS A 25 14.36 -4.80 24.14
C CYS A 25 14.29 -3.64 23.14
N ARG A 26 13.08 -3.33 22.67
CA ARG A 26 12.80 -2.13 21.88
C ARG A 26 11.97 -1.16 22.69
N PRO A 27 12.38 0.12 22.83
CA PRO A 27 11.47 1.13 23.35
C PRO A 27 10.31 1.27 22.38
N VAL A 28 9.09 1.19 22.92
CA VAL A 28 7.84 1.40 22.17
C VAL A 28 7.25 2.71 22.67
N ASN A 29 6.93 3.61 21.76
CA ASN A 29 6.27 4.86 22.12
C ASN A 29 4.88 4.60 22.69
N PHE A 30 4.36 5.53 23.48
CA PHE A 30 2.96 5.49 23.90
C PHE A 30 2.04 5.55 22.66
N SER A 31 0.96 4.76 22.66
CA SER A 31 -0.06 4.79 21.61
C SER A 31 -1.40 4.34 22.18
N GLU A 32 -2.37 5.24 22.10
CA GLU A 32 -3.75 4.96 22.50
C GLU A 32 -4.35 3.85 21.64
N GLU A 33 -3.98 3.78 20.36
CA GLU A 33 -4.50 2.78 19.43
C GLU A 33 -4.01 1.37 19.80
N ARG A 34 -2.74 1.22 20.21
CA ARG A 34 -2.24 -0.06 20.74
C ARG A 34 -2.98 -0.49 22.00
N ILE A 35 -3.26 0.45 22.90
CA ILE A 35 -4.02 0.18 24.12
C ILE A 35 -5.46 -0.25 23.77
N ARG A 36 -6.10 0.45 22.82
CA ARG A 36 -7.45 0.13 22.34
C ARG A 36 -7.51 -1.27 21.74
N MET A 37 -6.58 -1.62 20.85
CA MET A 37 -6.48 -2.96 20.26
C MET A 37 -6.28 -4.03 21.32
N PHE A 38 -5.40 -3.80 22.30
CA PHE A 38 -5.18 -4.73 23.40
C PHE A 38 -6.47 -4.97 24.20
N ASN A 39 -7.21 -3.92 24.53
CA ASN A 39 -8.47 -4.02 25.26
C ASN A 39 -9.55 -4.79 24.48
N ILE A 40 -9.58 -4.66 23.14
CA ILE A 40 -10.47 -5.45 22.29
C ILE A 40 -10.12 -6.93 22.36
N LEU A 41 -8.83 -7.28 22.22
CA LEU A 41 -8.37 -8.66 22.32
C LEU A 41 -8.68 -9.25 23.71
N TYR A 42 -8.39 -8.48 24.76
CA TYR A 42 -8.59 -8.87 26.15
C TYR A 42 -10.07 -9.10 26.46
N SER A 43 -10.95 -8.14 26.15
CA SER A 43 -12.38 -8.27 26.40
C SER A 43 -13.02 -9.41 25.58
N THR A 44 -12.54 -9.66 24.36
CA THR A 44 -13.01 -10.80 23.56
C THR A 44 -12.60 -12.14 24.18
N LEU A 45 -11.41 -12.23 24.78
CA LEU A 45 -10.99 -13.42 25.53
C LEU A 45 -11.84 -13.62 26.78
N GLU A 46 -12.18 -12.55 27.50
CA GLU A 46 -13.06 -12.61 28.68
C GLU A 46 -14.47 -13.08 28.33
N ASN A 47 -14.96 -12.77 27.13
CA ASN A 47 -16.26 -13.23 26.63
C ASN A 47 -16.30 -14.73 26.26
N GLY A 48 -15.19 -15.45 26.42
CA GLY A 48 -15.11 -16.91 26.29
C GLY A 48 -14.37 -17.39 25.04
N TYR A 49 -14.09 -18.68 25.00
CA TYR A 49 -13.22 -19.32 23.99
C TYR A 49 -14.00 -20.00 22.86
N SER A 50 -15.10 -19.39 22.41
CA SER A 50 -15.81 -19.89 21.23
C SER A 50 -14.90 -19.86 20.00
N ALA A 51 -15.20 -20.71 19.01
CA ALA A 51 -14.45 -20.73 17.76
C ALA A 51 -14.42 -19.34 17.08
N ASP A 52 -15.53 -18.60 17.16
CA ASP A 52 -15.65 -17.26 16.61
C ASP A 52 -14.77 -16.25 17.36
N ASN A 53 -14.79 -16.26 18.69
CA ASN A 53 -13.95 -15.39 19.51
C ASN A 53 -12.47 -15.68 19.25
N LEU A 54 -12.07 -16.95 19.31
CA LEU A 54 -10.70 -17.37 19.04
C LEU A 54 -10.26 -17.04 17.61
N GLY A 55 -11.15 -17.22 16.62
CA GLY A 55 -10.91 -16.83 15.24
C GLY A 55 -10.65 -15.34 15.10
N PHE A 56 -11.53 -14.50 15.68
CA PHE A 56 -11.38 -13.05 15.69
C PHE A 56 -10.10 -12.59 16.40
N ILE A 57 -9.79 -13.17 17.56
CA ILE A 57 -8.57 -12.88 18.33
C ILE A 57 -7.33 -13.24 17.52
N ASN A 58 -7.29 -14.43 16.91
CA ASN A 58 -6.14 -14.86 16.11
C ASN A 58 -5.87 -13.92 14.92
N MET A 59 -6.94 -13.45 14.25
CA MET A 59 -6.80 -12.47 13.15
C MET A 59 -6.35 -11.10 13.68
N SER A 60 -7.00 -10.61 14.73
CA SER A 60 -6.74 -9.29 15.31
C SER A 60 -5.40 -9.21 16.04
N LEU A 61 -4.88 -10.34 16.54
CA LEU A 61 -3.57 -10.44 17.15
C LEU A 61 -2.48 -10.07 16.14
N TRP A 62 -2.55 -10.55 14.91
CA TRP A 62 -1.57 -10.18 13.88
C TRP A 62 -1.58 -8.69 13.58
N TYR A 63 -2.76 -8.06 13.56
CA TYR A 63 -2.87 -6.62 13.41
C TYR A 63 -2.24 -5.88 14.59
N PHE A 64 -2.58 -6.26 15.82
CA PHE A 64 -1.97 -5.72 17.03
C PHE A 64 -0.45 -5.88 17.02
N LEU A 65 0.08 -7.05 16.64
CA LEU A 65 1.51 -7.33 16.59
C LEU A 65 2.24 -6.52 15.50
N SER A 66 1.61 -6.33 14.35
CA SER A 66 2.15 -5.49 13.28
C SER A 66 2.38 -4.04 13.72
N SER A 67 1.56 -3.54 14.65
CA SER A 67 1.67 -2.17 15.17
C SER A 67 2.96 -1.85 15.93
N PHE A 68 3.70 -2.89 16.34
CA PHE A 68 5.01 -2.75 16.99
C PHE A 68 6.16 -2.79 15.98
N LEU A 69 5.89 -3.21 14.75
CA LEU A 69 6.88 -3.41 13.70
C LEU A 69 6.85 -2.30 12.65
N PHE A 70 5.66 -1.76 12.38
CA PHE A 70 5.44 -0.74 11.38
C PHE A 70 5.05 0.60 12.04
N PRO A 71 5.41 1.74 11.42
CA PRO A 71 4.96 3.06 11.88
C PRO A 71 3.44 3.16 12.00
N GLU A 72 2.94 3.97 12.94
CA GLU A 72 1.50 4.15 13.17
C GLU A 72 0.75 4.72 11.96
N THR A 73 1.46 5.34 11.01
CA THR A 73 0.90 5.76 9.72
C THR A 73 0.31 4.62 8.90
N PHE A 74 0.75 3.37 9.12
CA PHE A 74 0.17 2.17 8.49
C PHE A 74 -1.10 1.66 9.21
N LEU A 75 -1.35 2.11 10.44
CA LEU A 75 -2.44 1.63 11.30
C LEU A 75 -3.64 2.58 11.32
N GLN A 76 -3.45 3.82 10.90
CA GLN A 76 -4.56 4.74 10.74
C GLN A 76 -5.23 4.50 9.39
N PRO A 77 -6.55 4.22 9.34
CA PRO A 77 -7.28 4.31 8.10
C PRO A 77 -7.20 5.76 7.65
N TYR A 78 -6.41 6.05 6.60
CA TYR A 78 -6.22 7.34 5.93
C TYR A 78 -6.88 8.49 6.71
N SER A 79 -6.30 8.84 7.87
CA SER A 79 -6.95 9.82 8.72
C SER A 79 -6.92 11.16 7.99
N VAL A 80 -7.96 11.95 8.18
CA VAL A 80 -8.04 13.34 7.71
C VAL A 80 -7.05 14.18 8.55
N THR A 81 -5.77 13.84 8.49
CA THR A 81 -4.70 14.81 8.70
C THR A 81 -4.85 15.88 7.63
N GLU A 82 -4.59 17.14 7.97
CA GLU A 82 -4.41 18.18 6.96
C GLU A 82 -3.49 17.63 5.87
N LYS A 83 -3.98 17.63 4.62
CA LYS A 83 -3.21 17.15 3.47
C LYS A 83 -1.90 17.90 3.47
N ASP A 84 -0.80 17.17 3.63
CA ASP A 84 0.50 17.80 3.49
C ASP A 84 0.80 18.03 2.01
N ALA A 85 1.89 18.75 1.73
CA ALA A 85 2.33 19.03 0.37
C ALA A 85 2.43 17.76 -0.50
N ILE A 86 2.84 16.63 0.06
CA ILE A 86 2.97 15.38 -0.71
C ILE A 86 1.60 14.76 -0.99
N ASP A 87 0.64 14.85 -0.07
CA ASP A 87 -0.74 14.41 -0.34
C ASP A 87 -1.37 15.20 -1.49
N ILE A 88 -1.21 16.53 -1.46
CA ILE A 88 -1.66 17.42 -2.54
C ILE A 88 -1.02 17.04 -3.87
N SER A 89 0.29 16.77 -3.86
CA SER A 89 1.03 16.32 -5.04
C SER A 89 0.51 14.98 -5.60
N ILE A 90 0.19 14.02 -4.73
CA ILE A 90 -0.35 12.72 -5.13
C ILE A 90 -1.74 12.87 -5.74
N GLU A 91 -2.60 13.73 -5.19
CA GLU A 91 -3.90 14.02 -5.78
C GLU A 91 -3.78 14.69 -7.15
N PHE A 92 -2.85 15.64 -7.27
CA PHE A 92 -2.53 16.26 -8.55
C PHE A 92 -2.08 15.21 -9.58
N MET A 93 -1.21 14.27 -9.20
CA MET A 93 -0.83 13.14 -10.06
C MET A 93 -2.03 12.31 -10.49
N GLN A 94 -2.93 11.96 -9.56
CA GLN A 94 -4.10 11.12 -9.85
C GLN A 94 -5.09 11.80 -10.81
N GLN A 95 -5.22 13.13 -10.73
CA GLN A 95 -6.08 13.91 -11.60
C GLN A 95 -5.50 14.13 -13.00
N ASN A 96 -4.17 14.03 -13.16
CA ASN A 96 -3.44 14.33 -14.39
C ASN A 96 -2.72 13.09 -14.98
N LEU A 97 -3.33 11.91 -14.88
CA LEU A 97 -2.73 10.65 -15.38
C LEU A 97 -2.57 10.63 -16.91
N ASP A 98 -3.35 11.44 -17.63
CA ASP A 98 -3.36 11.59 -19.08
C ASP A 98 -2.23 12.48 -19.61
N MET A 99 -1.43 13.09 -18.73
CA MET A 99 -0.30 13.93 -19.10
C MET A 99 1.05 13.36 -18.63
N PRO A 100 2.15 13.68 -19.33
CA PRO A 100 3.48 13.52 -18.77
C PRO A 100 3.70 14.62 -17.72
N LEU A 101 4.09 14.22 -16.50
CA LEU A 101 4.46 15.15 -15.44
C LEU A 101 5.96 15.05 -15.16
N THR A 102 6.60 16.19 -14.96
CA THR A 102 8.01 16.32 -14.61
C THR A 102 8.17 16.60 -13.11
N LEU A 103 9.37 16.33 -12.59
CA LEU A 103 9.70 16.64 -11.19
C LEU A 103 9.51 18.13 -10.88
N ASN A 104 9.80 19.02 -11.84
CA ASN A 104 9.69 20.46 -11.66
C ASN A 104 8.23 20.90 -11.55
N GLU A 105 7.34 20.37 -12.38
CA GLU A 105 5.90 20.67 -12.33
C GLU A 105 5.30 20.20 -11.01
N LEU A 106 5.64 18.98 -10.57
CA LEU A 106 5.18 18.42 -9.30
C LEU A 106 5.65 19.20 -8.08
N ALA A 107 6.89 19.71 -8.12
CA ALA A 107 7.45 20.53 -7.05
C ALA A 107 6.85 21.95 -7.05
N ALA A 108 6.58 22.51 -8.24
CA ALA A 108 5.95 23.81 -8.41
C ALA A 108 4.51 23.83 -7.91
N GLU A 109 3.75 22.75 -8.13
CA GLU A 109 2.37 22.57 -7.65
C GLU A 109 2.25 22.75 -6.12
N VAL A 110 3.30 22.37 -5.40
CA VAL A 110 3.32 22.42 -3.92
C VAL A 110 4.25 23.49 -3.39
N HIS A 111 4.73 24.38 -4.26
CA HIS A 111 5.60 25.52 -3.94
C HIS A 111 6.89 25.15 -3.19
N ILE A 112 7.52 24.01 -3.53
CA ILE A 112 8.77 23.54 -2.93
C ILE A 112 9.85 23.40 -4.01
N SER A 113 11.14 23.55 -3.64
CA SER A 113 12.23 23.29 -4.58
C SER A 113 12.29 21.80 -5.00
N PRO A 114 12.65 21.48 -6.26
CA PRO A 114 12.65 20.09 -6.75
C PRO A 114 13.47 19.12 -5.90
N SER A 115 14.62 19.57 -5.37
CA SER A 115 15.49 18.76 -4.51
C SER A 115 14.82 18.44 -3.17
N HIS A 116 14.23 19.44 -2.51
CA HIS A 116 13.55 19.25 -1.24
C HIS A 116 12.28 18.41 -1.42
N TYR A 117 11.51 18.66 -2.47
CA TYR A 117 10.34 17.88 -2.84
C TYR A 117 10.69 16.41 -3.04
N SER A 118 11.73 16.08 -3.82
CA SER A 118 12.12 14.69 -4.06
C SER A 118 12.54 13.97 -2.77
N ALA A 119 13.22 14.66 -1.85
CA ALA A 119 13.61 14.09 -0.57
C ALA A 119 12.40 13.84 0.34
N LEU A 120 11.48 14.81 0.43
CA LEU A 120 10.27 14.72 1.22
C LEU A 120 9.33 13.62 0.69
N PHE A 121 9.14 13.59 -0.63
CA PHE A 121 8.31 12.59 -1.29
C PHE A 121 8.83 11.18 -1.06
N ARG A 122 10.14 10.95 -1.21
CA ARG A 122 10.76 9.64 -0.93
C ARG A 122 10.67 9.27 0.54
N LYS A 123 10.86 10.23 1.46
CA LYS A 123 10.72 10.00 2.90
C LYS A 123 9.31 9.53 3.26
N LYS A 124 8.28 10.09 2.62
CA LYS A 124 6.87 9.74 2.90
C LYS A 124 6.42 8.47 2.18
N THR A 125 6.70 8.34 0.90
CA THR A 125 6.15 7.27 0.04
C THR A 125 7.07 6.07 -0.11
N GLY A 126 8.37 6.22 0.22
CA GLY A 126 9.41 5.22 -0.06
C GLY A 126 9.96 5.27 -1.49
N TYR A 127 9.32 6.00 -2.41
CA TYR A 127 9.66 6.03 -3.83
C TYR A 127 10.03 7.43 -4.33
N PRO A 128 10.84 7.56 -5.40
CA PRO A 128 10.95 8.78 -6.16
C PRO A 128 9.60 9.21 -6.78
N PRO A 129 9.32 10.52 -6.93
CA PRO A 129 8.02 11.01 -7.43
C PRO A 129 7.59 10.43 -8.78
N LEU A 130 8.49 10.41 -9.76
CA LEU A 130 8.18 9.91 -11.11
C LEU A 130 7.98 8.39 -11.14
N GLU A 131 8.69 7.65 -10.28
CA GLU A 131 8.50 6.21 -10.14
C GLU A 131 7.14 5.91 -9.49
N TYR A 132 6.75 6.69 -8.48
CA TYR A 132 5.44 6.60 -7.87
C TYR A 132 4.31 6.92 -8.87
N PHE A 133 4.47 7.98 -9.68
CA PHE A 133 3.50 8.33 -10.72
C PHE A 133 3.31 7.20 -11.74
N ASN A 134 4.41 6.55 -12.13
CA ASN A 134 4.37 5.36 -12.98
C ASN A 134 3.58 4.21 -12.34
N HIS A 135 3.74 3.97 -11.03
CA HIS A 135 2.93 2.97 -10.31
C HIS A 135 1.44 3.31 -10.34
N ILE A 136 1.05 4.58 -10.13
CA ILE A 136 -0.36 5.00 -10.22
C ILE A 136 -0.91 4.73 -11.63
N LYS A 137 -0.15 5.06 -12.69
CA LYS A 137 -0.56 4.77 -14.08
C LYS A 137 -0.78 3.28 -14.31
N ILE A 138 0.09 2.42 -13.79
CA ILE A 138 -0.08 0.96 -13.90
C ILE A 138 -1.29 0.45 -13.12
N GLN A 139 -1.52 0.95 -11.90
CA GLN A 139 -2.71 0.60 -11.14
C GLN A 139 -3.99 0.99 -11.90
N LYS A 140 -4.00 2.18 -12.52
CA LYS A 140 -5.12 2.62 -13.36
C LYS A 140 -5.27 1.78 -14.62
N ALA A 141 -4.17 1.40 -15.26
CA ALA A 141 -4.18 0.46 -16.39
C ALA A 141 -4.82 -0.88 -16.01
N CYS A 142 -4.45 -1.45 -14.87
CA CYS A 142 -5.06 -2.68 -14.34
C CYS A 142 -6.58 -2.49 -14.17
N GLN A 143 -7.03 -1.38 -13.58
CA GLN A 143 -8.47 -1.08 -13.45
C GLN A 143 -9.16 -1.05 -14.82
N TYR A 144 -8.60 -0.36 -15.82
CA TYR A 144 -9.19 -0.33 -17.17
C TYR A 144 -9.18 -1.71 -17.84
N LEU A 145 -8.14 -2.51 -17.66
CA LEU A 145 -8.06 -3.86 -18.19
C LEU A 145 -9.10 -4.79 -17.57
N GLN A 146 -9.41 -4.62 -16.28
CA GLN A 146 -10.35 -5.44 -15.53
C GLN A 146 -11.82 -5.03 -15.72
N PHE A 147 -12.10 -3.72 -15.68
CA PHE A 147 -13.46 -3.22 -15.53
C PHE A 147 -14.02 -2.56 -16.79
N THR A 148 -13.28 -2.58 -17.90
CA THR A 148 -13.72 -1.98 -19.16
C THR A 148 -13.33 -2.83 -20.38
N ASN A 149 -13.99 -2.57 -21.51
CA ASN A 149 -13.69 -3.19 -22.80
C ASN A 149 -12.70 -2.37 -23.65
N LEU A 150 -12.04 -1.36 -23.08
CA LEU A 150 -11.11 -0.49 -23.81
C LEU A 150 -9.97 -1.30 -24.42
N GLN A 151 -9.59 -1.03 -25.66
CA GLN A 151 -8.42 -1.66 -26.27
C GLN A 151 -7.13 -1.18 -25.58
N VAL A 152 -6.09 -2.01 -25.59
CA VAL A 152 -4.79 -1.68 -24.96
C VAL A 152 -4.24 -0.33 -25.45
N LYS A 153 -4.42 -0.01 -26.74
CA LYS A 153 -4.04 1.29 -27.30
C LYS A 153 -4.83 2.46 -26.68
N GLU A 154 -6.12 2.29 -26.43
CA GLU A 154 -6.98 3.33 -25.85
C GLU A 154 -6.61 3.58 -24.39
N ILE A 155 -6.25 2.52 -23.67
CA ILE A 155 -5.73 2.60 -22.31
C ILE A 155 -4.40 3.36 -22.28
N ALA A 156 -3.49 3.08 -23.21
CA ALA A 156 -2.23 3.80 -23.33
C ALA A 156 -2.46 5.31 -23.51
N TYR A 157 -3.31 5.70 -24.47
CA TYR A 157 -3.62 7.11 -24.72
C TYR A 157 -4.31 7.79 -23.53
N LYS A 158 -5.25 7.10 -22.85
CA LYS A 158 -5.88 7.62 -21.63
C LYS A 158 -4.92 7.86 -20.48
N LEU A 159 -3.75 7.21 -20.49
CA LEU A 159 -2.69 7.38 -19.50
C LEU A 159 -1.57 8.29 -20.01
N GLY A 160 -1.80 9.06 -21.08
CA GLY A 160 -0.84 10.00 -21.63
C GLY A 160 0.35 9.34 -22.32
N ILE A 161 0.21 8.06 -22.70
CA ILE A 161 1.27 7.30 -23.38
C ILE A 161 0.91 7.17 -24.85
N ASN A 162 1.59 7.96 -25.68
CA ASN A 162 1.33 8.06 -27.12
C ASN A 162 1.85 6.85 -27.92
N ASP A 163 2.68 5.99 -27.33
CA ASP A 163 3.16 4.76 -27.96
C ASP A 163 2.58 3.53 -27.22
N PRO A 164 1.56 2.86 -27.80
CA PRO A 164 0.99 1.63 -27.24
C PRO A 164 2.00 0.48 -27.09
N SER A 165 3.05 0.43 -27.92
CA SER A 165 4.12 -0.57 -27.81
C SER A 165 4.98 -0.28 -26.59
N TYR A 166 5.32 0.98 -26.37
CA TYR A 166 6.00 1.43 -25.15
C TYR A 166 5.17 1.14 -23.90
N PHE A 167 3.87 1.48 -23.91
CA PHE A 167 2.96 1.14 -22.81
C PHE A 167 2.97 -0.35 -22.51
N SER A 168 2.91 -1.20 -23.54
CA SER A 168 2.89 -2.65 -23.33
C SER A 168 4.17 -3.17 -22.68
N ARG A 169 5.34 -2.64 -23.09
CA ARG A 169 6.63 -2.97 -22.45
C ARG A 169 6.69 -2.45 -21.01
N PHE A 170 6.31 -1.20 -20.80
CA PHE A 170 6.26 -0.57 -19.48
C PHE A 170 5.36 -1.35 -18.52
N PHE A 171 4.14 -1.70 -18.94
CA PHE A 171 3.22 -2.52 -18.15
C PHE A 171 3.80 -3.90 -17.85
N THR A 172 4.40 -4.57 -18.84
CA THR A 172 5.00 -5.89 -18.65
C THR A 172 6.17 -5.85 -17.67
N ASN A 173 7.00 -4.81 -17.73
CA ASN A 173 8.12 -4.63 -16.81
C ASN A 173 7.66 -4.50 -15.36
N VAL A 174 6.54 -3.82 -15.11
CA VAL A 174 6.01 -3.61 -13.76
C VAL A 174 5.19 -4.82 -13.28
N MET A 175 4.36 -5.41 -14.15
CA MET A 175 3.39 -6.45 -13.77
C MET A 175 3.89 -7.88 -13.99
N GLY A 176 5.04 -8.07 -14.66
CA GLY A 176 5.60 -9.37 -15.03
C GLY A 176 4.83 -10.10 -16.14
N GLN A 177 3.75 -9.52 -16.66
CA GLN A 177 2.92 -10.12 -17.71
C GLN A 177 2.31 -9.04 -18.62
N SER A 178 2.00 -9.41 -19.87
CA SER A 178 1.48 -8.45 -20.86
C SER A 178 0.06 -7.98 -20.54
N PRO A 179 -0.35 -6.77 -20.98
CA PRO A 179 -1.71 -6.26 -20.78
C PRO A 179 -2.81 -7.20 -21.31
N ASN A 180 -2.57 -7.80 -22.47
CA ASN A 180 -3.52 -8.74 -23.09
C ASN A 180 -3.66 -10.02 -22.27
N PHE A 181 -2.52 -10.58 -21.81
CA PHE A 181 -2.53 -11.76 -20.96
C PHE A 181 -3.21 -11.49 -19.61
N TYR A 182 -2.94 -10.31 -19.03
CA TYR A 182 -3.57 -9.84 -17.81
C TYR A 182 -5.10 -9.83 -17.94
N ARG A 183 -5.64 -9.30 -19.06
CA ARG A 183 -7.08 -9.29 -19.34
C ARG A 183 -7.66 -10.69 -19.57
N SER A 184 -6.99 -11.53 -20.35
CA SER A 184 -7.52 -12.87 -20.66
C SER A 184 -7.65 -13.75 -19.43
N ARG A 185 -6.76 -13.59 -18.44
CA ARG A 185 -6.81 -14.36 -17.20
C ARG A 185 -8.10 -14.09 -16.42
N LYS A 186 -8.51 -12.83 -16.32
CA LYS A 186 -9.80 -12.44 -15.69
C LYS A 186 -10.99 -13.06 -16.42
N ASN A 187 -11.03 -12.97 -17.75
CA ASN A 187 -12.16 -13.52 -18.51
C ASN A 187 -12.32 -15.04 -18.30
N ASN A 188 -11.22 -15.76 -18.08
CA ASN A 188 -11.25 -17.19 -17.77
C ASN A 188 -11.65 -17.46 -16.30
N GLU A 189 -11.23 -16.62 -15.35
CA GLU A 189 -11.65 -16.70 -13.94
C GLU A 189 -13.15 -16.34 -13.75
N GLU A 190 -13.69 -15.39 -14.51
CA GLU A 190 -15.12 -15.03 -14.48
C GLU A 190 -16.02 -16.06 -15.18
N ARG A 191 -15.53 -16.72 -16.25
CA ARG A 191 -16.24 -17.82 -16.92
C ARG A 191 -16.28 -19.12 -16.12
N ASN A 192 -15.35 -19.30 -15.19
CA ASN A 192 -15.25 -20.48 -14.32
C ASN A 192 -15.85 -20.25 -12.93
N LYS A 193 -16.63 -19.17 -12.71
CA LYS A 193 -17.44 -19.04 -11.51
C LYS A 193 -18.60 -20.05 -11.58
N PRO A 194 -18.79 -20.89 -10.54
CA PRO A 194 -19.87 -21.88 -10.48
C PRO A 194 -21.26 -21.24 -10.47
#